data_AF-A0A350ID67-F1
#
_entry.id   AF-A0A350ID67-F1
#
_cell.length_a   1.000
_cell.length_b   1.000
_cell.length_c   1.000
_cell.angle_alpha   90.00
_cell.angle_beta   90.00
_cell.angle_gamma   90.00
#
_symmetry.space_group_name_H-M   'P 1'
#
loop_
_entity.id
_entity.type
_entity.pdbx_description
1 polymer ?
#
loop_
_entity_poly.entity_id
_entity_poly.type
_entity_poly.pdbx_seq_one_letter_code
_entity_poly.pdbx_strand_id
1 'polypeptide(L)' 'MGNLIVFAPFIFLILILLLTGLFTVKQETFAIVERFGKFHSIKNPGLNFKIPFFDRVAGGGN' A
#
# COMPACT_ATOMS: atom_id res chain seq x y z
N MET A 1 15.26 -2.71 -29.90
CA MET A 1 15.88 -2.14 -28.68
C MET A 1 15.11 -0.96 -28.07
N GLY A 2 14.36 -0.14 -28.84
CA GLY A 2 13.65 1.05 -28.30
C GLY A 2 12.48 0.76 -27.35
N ASN A 3 11.74 -0.34 -27.55
CA ASN A 3 10.53 -0.65 -26.78
C ASN A 3 10.81 -0.88 -25.29
N LEU A 4 11.93 -1.53 -24.95
CA LEU A 4 12.31 -1.78 -23.55
C LEU A 4 12.59 -0.48 -22.79
N ILE A 5 13.18 0.51 -23.46
CA ILE A 5 13.49 1.82 -22.86
C ILE A 5 12.20 2.58 -22.56
N VAL A 6 11.17 2.42 -23.40
CA VAL A 6 9.85 3.03 -23.19
C VAL A 6 9.10 2.36 -22.04
N PHE A 7 9.17 1.04 -21.89
CA PHE A 7 8.47 0.30 -20.82
C PHE A 7 9.19 0.31 -19.47
N ALA A 8 10.52 0.44 -19.46
CA ALA A 8 11.34 0.48 -18.24
C ALA A 8 10.83 1.47 -17.17
N PRO A 9 10.51 2.75 -17.48
CA PRO A 9 10.00 3.68 -16.47
C PRO A 9 8.64 3.28 -15.90
N PHE A 10 7.75 2.68 -16.70
CA PHE A 10 6.45 2.21 -16.21
C PHE A 10 6.59 1.04 -15.24
N ILE A 11 7.48 0.09 -15.55
CA ILE A 11 7.77 -1.04 -14.67
C ILE A 11 8.38 -0.54 -13.35
N PHE A 12 9.31 0.41 -13.43
CA PHE A 12 9.92 1.03 -12.27
C PHE A 12 8.89 1.75 -11.38
N LEU A 13 7.97 2.51 -11.99
CA LEU A 13 6.89 3.19 -11.28
C LEU A 13 5.96 2.20 -10.57
N ILE A 14 5.56 1.12 -11.25
CA ILE A 14 4.71 0.06 -10.65
C ILE A 14 5.43 -0.58 -9.47
N LEU A 15 6.73 -0.85 -9.59
CA LEU A 15 7.52 -1.43 -8.51
C LEU A 15 7.56 -0.50 -7.29
N ILE A 16 7.77 0.80 -7.48
CA ILE A 16 7.72 1.78 -6.39
C ILE A 16 6.35 1.76 -5.71
N LEU A 17 5.26 1.79 -6.48
CA LEU A 17 3.91 1.77 -5.91
C LEU A 17 3.64 0.50 -5.08
N LEU A 18 4.13 -0.66 -5.54
CA LEU A 18 4.02 -1.92 -4.80
C LEU A 18 4.85 -1.90 -3.50
N LEU A 19 6.06 -1.36 -3.53
CA LEU A 19 6.90 -1.30 -2.32
C LEU A 19 6.36 -0.29 -1.30
N THR A 20 5.86 0.84 -1.77
CA THR A 20 5.32 1.92 -0.89
C THR A 20 3.96 1.56 -0.30
N GLY A 21 3.23 0.65 -0.94
CA GLY A 21 1.94 0.16 -0.45
C GLY A 21 2.03 -0.93 0.61
N LEU A 22 3.20 -1.55 0.82
CA LEU A 22 3.37 -2.58 1.84
C LEU A 22 3.50 -1.94 3.23
N PHE A 23 2.74 -2.46 4.19
CA PHE A 23 2.81 -2.04 5.59
C PHE A 23 2.51 -3.22 6.51
N THR A 24 3.07 -3.19 7.72
CA THR A 24 2.91 -4.25 8.70
C THR A 24 2.07 -3.76 9.87
N VAL A 25 1.08 -4.56 10.26
CA VAL A 25 0.24 -4.31 11.44
C VAL A 25 0.80 -5.13 12.60
N LYS A 26 1.05 -4.48 13.74
CA LYS A 26 1.51 -5.18 14.96
C LYS A 26 0.49 -6.22 15.41
N GLN A 27 1.01 -7.28 16.05
CA GLN A 27 0.19 -8.27 16.74
C GLN A 27 -0.69 -7.61 17.80
N GLU A 28 -1.86 -8.20 18.06
CA GLU A 28 -2.89 -7.71 18.99
C GLU A 28 -3.50 -6.35 18.63
N THR A 29 -3.18 -5.80 17.45
CA THR A 29 -3.79 -4.56 16.94
C THR A 29 -4.43 -4.77 15.58
N PHE A 30 -5.47 -4.01 15.31
CA PHE A 30 -6.09 -3.94 13.99
C PHE A 30 -5.83 -2.58 13.37
N ALA A 31 -5.64 -2.56 12.05
CA ALA A 31 -5.50 -1.34 11.29
C ALA A 31 -6.76 -1.06 10.49
N ILE A 32 -7.31 0.15 10.62
CA ILE A 32 -8.44 0.61 9.81
C ILE A 32 -7.88 1.24 8.56
N VAL A 33 -8.36 0.81 7.40
CA VAL A 33 -8.04 1.42 6.10
C VAL A 33 -9.22 2.27 5.69
N GLU A 34 -8.94 3.55 5.45
CA GLU A 34 -9.86 4.53 4.89
C GLU A 34 -9.43 4.85 3.45
N ARG A 35 -10.38 4.95 2.53
CA ARG A 35 -10.15 5.37 1.15
C ARG A 35 -10.89 6.66 0.89
N PHE A 36 -10.20 7.70 0.42
CA PHE A 36 -10.78 9.03 0.22
C PHE A 36 -11.53 9.58 1.45
N GLY A 37 -11.05 9.28 2.67
CA GLY A 37 -11.69 9.72 3.91
C GLY A 37 -12.95 8.95 4.31
N LYS A 38 -13.24 7.82 3.66
CA LYS A 38 -14.32 6.90 4.07
C LYS A 38 -13.74 5.57 4.52
N PHE A 39 -14.37 4.94 5.51
CA PHE A 39 -14.02 3.58 5.93
C PHE A 39 -14.07 2.62 4.73
N HIS A 40 -13.00 1.85 4.53
CA HIS A 40 -12.91 0.86 3.47
C HIS A 40 -12.87 -0.56 4.04
N SER A 41 -11.95 -0.86 4.95
CA SER A 41 -11.80 -2.21 5.53
C SER A 41 -10.96 -2.20 6.80
N ILE A 42 -11.03 -3.29 7.57
CA ILE A 42 -10.12 -3.56 8.70
C ILE A 42 -9.06 -4.56 8.23
N LYS A 43 -7.81 -4.36 8.64
CA LYS A 43 -6.67 -5.22 8.35
C LYS A 43 -6.20 -5.92 9.62
N ASN A 44 -5.98 -7.22 9.49
CA ASN A 44 -5.51 -8.08 10.56
C ASN A 44 -4.01 -7.88 10.81
N PRO A 45 -3.50 -8.31 11.98
CA PRO A 45 -2.07 -8.38 12.24
C PRO A 45 -1.29 -9.08 11.11
N GLY A 46 -0.10 -8.56 10.81
CA GLY A 46 0.78 -9.09 9.77
C GLY A 46 0.99 -8.14 8.60
N LEU A 47 1.54 -8.66 7.51
CA LEU A 47 1.87 -7.89 6.31
C LEU A 47 0.60 -7.64 5.49
N ASN A 48 0.33 -6.37 5.24
CA ASN A 48 -0.82 -5.91 4.49
C ASN A 48 -0.39 -4.96 3.38
N PHE A 49 -1.30 -4.75 2.43
CA PHE A 49 -1.10 -3.83 1.32
C PHE A 49 -2.17 -2.73 1.34
N LYS A 50 -1.74 -1.49 1.19
CA LYS A 50 -2.58 -0.30 0.97
C LYS A 50 -2.29 0.26 -0.40
N ILE A 51 -3.28 0.91 -1.02
CA ILE A 51 -3.02 1.70 -2.21
C ILE A 51 -2.39 3.03 -1.78
N PRO A 52 -1.11 3.29 -2.09
CA PRO A 52 -0.48 4.55 -1.74
C PRO A 52 -1.26 5.73 -2.36
N PHE A 53 -1.21 6.89 -1.70
CA PHE A 53 -1.92 8.14 -2.05
C PHE A 53 -3.43 8.16 -1.81
N PHE A 54 -4.15 7.04 -1.97
CA PHE A 54 -5.60 6.99 -1.84
C PHE A 54 -6.07 6.40 -0.51
N ASP A 55 -5.31 5.43 0.01
CA ASP A 55 -5.64 4.73 1.25
C ASP A 55 -4.84 5.31 2.42
N ARG A 56 -5.56 5.67 3.48
CA ARG A 56 -5.02 6.05 4.78
C ARG A 56 -5.18 4.87 5.75
N VAL A 57 -4.11 4.55 6.47
CA VAL A 57 -4.12 3.52 7.51
C VAL A 57 -4.16 4.23 8.86
N ALA A 58 -5.16 3.91 9.68
CA ALA A 58 -5.38 4.46 11.00
C ALA A 58 -5.44 3.31 12.02
N GLY A 59 -4.60 3.37 13.06
CA GLY A 59 -4.43 2.26 13.99
C GLY A 59 -3.61 1.11 13.39
N GLY A 60 -3.03 0.27 14.25
CA GLY A 60 -1.99 -0.70 13.88
C GLY A 60 -0.64 -0.10 14.23
N GLY A 61 -0.11 -0.47 15.41
CA GLY A 61 0.94 0.31 16.06
C GLY A 61 2.21 0.47 15.22
N ASN A 62 2.36 1.61 14.57
CA ASN A 62 3.55 2.42 14.35
C ASN A 62 3.13 3.56 13.42
#